data_AF-A0A8S3PMV8-F1
#
_entry.id   AF-A0A8S3PMV8-F1
#
_cell.length_a   1.000
_cell.length_b   1.000
_cell.length_c   1.000
_cell.angle_alpha   90.00
_cell.angle_beta   90.00
_cell.angle_gamma   90.00
#
_symmetry.space_group_name_H-M   'P 1'
#
loop_
_entity.id
_entity.type
_entity.pdbx_description
1 polymer ?
#
loop_
_entity_poly.entity_id
_entity_poly.type
_entity_poly.pdbx_seq_one_letter_code
_entity_poly.pdbx_strand_id
1 'polypeptide(L)'
;MYQSYLSKLKIKKMTREACNSQFKNLAKVYEQDVAKCLKKYEVLKDLDLFVLDNSIRESTVGQLRGHTIENKWEVYDEVKKCGFKHTIVASFNHSTRVDDVFIKQLIDKGEDREGLWAFSEITEAIKKKVPDTESVPVGLRKMKEAGLYNVIFEIDLGDSTYDFDRFTTKEMCTLLKKWVDWVLKI
;
A
#
# COMPACT_ATOMS: atom_id res chain seq x y z
N MET A 1 34.58 -41.20 24.27
CA MET A 1 34.32 -39.79 24.68
C MET A 1 32.84 -39.39 24.57
N TYR A 2 32.03 -40.00 23.69
CA TYR A 2 30.59 -39.69 23.50
C TYR A 2 29.64 -40.26 24.59
N GLN A 3 30.00 -41.40 25.20
CA GLN A 3 29.22 -42.05 26.28
C GLN A 3 29.21 -41.26 27.61
N SER A 4 30.16 -40.35 27.81
CA SER A 4 30.29 -39.52 29.03
C SER A 4 29.37 -38.29 29.03
N TYR A 5 28.92 -37.85 27.84
CA TYR A 5 28.04 -36.68 27.71
C TYR A 5 26.56 -37.02 27.94
N LEU A 6 26.15 -38.25 27.61
CA LEU A 6 24.77 -38.72 27.79
C LEU A 6 24.42 -39.07 29.24
N SER A 7 25.41 -39.28 30.13
CA SER A 7 25.18 -39.59 31.55
C SER A 7 24.88 -38.36 32.43
N LYS A 8 24.99 -37.15 31.88
CA LYS A 8 24.75 -35.88 32.61
C LYS A 8 23.36 -35.27 32.40
N LEU A 9 22.56 -35.80 31.47
CA LEU A 9 21.15 -35.44 31.36
C LEU A 9 20.33 -36.35 32.28
N LYS A 10 20.33 -36.05 33.59
CA LYS A 10 19.29 -36.57 34.50
C LYS A 10 17.96 -35.98 34.05
N ILE A 11 17.25 -36.66 33.16
CA ILE A 11 15.85 -36.37 32.87
C ILE A 11 15.11 -36.65 34.17
N LYS A 12 14.82 -35.60 34.94
CA LYS A 12 14.04 -35.70 36.16
C LYS A 12 12.64 -36.15 35.76
N LYS A 13 12.33 -37.42 35.98
CA LYS A 13 11.02 -38.01 35.64
C LYS A 13 9.96 -37.25 36.44
N MET A 14 9.20 -36.39 35.77
CA MET A 14 8.10 -35.67 36.41
C MET A 14 7.08 -36.67 36.92
N THR A 15 6.53 -36.41 38.11
CA THR A 15 5.42 -37.20 38.63
C THR A 15 4.21 -37.04 37.69
N ARG A 16 3.37 -38.08 37.62
CA ARG A 16 2.16 -38.06 36.79
C ARG A 16 1.25 -36.87 37.13
N GLU A 17 1.21 -36.48 38.40
CA GLU A 17 0.51 -35.29 38.89
C GLU A 17 1.12 -33.98 38.38
N ALA A 18 2.45 -33.84 38.40
CA ALA A 18 3.12 -32.66 37.87
C ALA A 18 2.94 -32.54 36.34
N CYS A 19 2.98 -33.67 35.63
CA CYS A 19 2.70 -33.73 34.20
C CYS A 19 1.26 -33.30 33.89
N ASN A 20 0.28 -33.87 34.60
CA ASN A 20 -1.14 -33.51 34.46
C ASN A 20 -1.41 -32.02 34.79
N SER A 21 -0.75 -31.47 35.80
CA SER A 21 -0.85 -30.04 36.15
C SER A 21 -0.31 -29.15 35.03
N GLN A 22 0.85 -29.51 34.46
CA GLN A 22 1.43 -28.77 33.34
C GLN A 22 0.55 -28.81 32.09
N PHE A 23 -0.04 -29.98 31.76
CA PHE A 23 -1.00 -30.09 30.65
C PHE A 23 -2.25 -29.24 30.86
N LYS A 24 -2.82 -29.22 32.07
CA LYS A 24 -3.99 -28.37 32.39
C LYS A 24 -3.66 -26.88 32.24
N ASN A 25 -2.47 -26.46 32.66
CA ASN A 25 -2.04 -25.07 32.50
C ASN A 25 -1.85 -24.70 31.02
N LEU A 26 -1.25 -25.58 30.23
CA LEU A 26 -1.09 -25.36 28.79
C LEU A 26 -2.44 -25.28 28.06
N ALA A 27 -3.39 -26.16 28.39
CA ALA A 27 -4.74 -26.13 27.85
C ALA A 27 -5.45 -24.81 28.16
N LYS A 28 -5.33 -24.32 29.40
CA LYS A 28 -5.92 -23.04 29.82
C LYS A 28 -5.31 -21.84 29.08
N VAL A 29 -3.99 -21.83 28.86
CA VAL A 29 -3.33 -20.78 28.08
C VAL A 29 -3.80 -20.82 26.63
N TYR A 30 -3.89 -22.02 26.03
CA TYR A 30 -4.38 -22.19 24.67
C TYR A 30 -5.84 -21.72 24.51
N GLU A 31 -6.73 -22.07 25.44
CA GLU A 31 -8.11 -21.58 25.45
C GLU A 31 -8.19 -20.05 25.54
N GLN A 32 -7.33 -19.42 26.35
CA GLN A 32 -7.25 -17.97 26.46
C GLN A 32 -6.76 -17.32 25.15
N ASP A 33 -5.75 -17.90 24.50
CA ASP A 33 -5.24 -17.42 23.21
C ASP A 33 -6.28 -17.58 22.10
N VAL A 34 -6.98 -18.72 22.05
CA VAL A 34 -8.09 -18.95 21.11
C VAL A 34 -9.20 -17.92 21.35
N ALA A 35 -9.62 -17.71 22.60
CA ALA A 35 -10.65 -16.72 22.93
C ALA A 35 -10.22 -15.30 22.54
N LYS A 36 -8.94 -14.94 22.73
CA LYS A 36 -8.39 -13.65 22.31
C LYS A 36 -8.33 -13.51 20.79
N CYS A 37 -7.96 -14.56 20.07
CA CYS A 37 -7.96 -14.60 18.61
C CYS A 37 -9.38 -14.48 18.05
N LEU A 38 -10.34 -15.23 18.60
CA LEU A 38 -11.76 -15.15 18.21
C LEU A 38 -12.31 -13.73 18.41
N LYS A 39 -11.98 -13.06 19.52
CA LYS A 39 -12.34 -11.64 19.71
C LYS A 39 -11.78 -10.72 18.62
N LYS A 40 -10.56 -10.98 18.12
CA LYS A 40 -10.01 -10.21 16.99
C LYS A 40 -10.76 -10.50 15.70
N TYR A 41 -11.16 -11.76 15.46
CA TYR A 41 -11.96 -12.13 14.29
C TYR A 41 -13.32 -11.43 14.30
N GLU A 42 -14.01 -11.35 15.44
CA GLU A 42 -15.28 -10.63 15.51
C GLU A 42 -15.11 -9.16 15.14
N VAL A 43 -14.03 -8.49 15.58
CA VAL A 43 -13.73 -7.12 15.15
C VAL A 43 -13.47 -7.07 13.64
N LEU A 44 -12.65 -7.98 13.09
CA LEU A 44 -12.28 -7.97 11.67
C LEU A 44 -13.48 -8.20 10.72
N LYS A 45 -14.46 -9.02 11.14
CA LYS A 45 -15.66 -9.30 10.34
C LYS A 45 -16.50 -8.05 10.09
N ASP A 46 -16.58 -7.19 11.09
CA ASP A 46 -17.45 -6.01 11.10
C ASP A 46 -16.70 -4.73 10.73
N LEU A 47 -15.41 -4.82 10.37
CA LEU A 47 -14.66 -3.67 9.89
C LEU A 47 -15.22 -3.20 8.55
N ASP A 48 -15.57 -1.90 8.51
CA ASP A 48 -15.81 -1.21 7.25
C ASP A 48 -14.46 -0.96 6.57
N LEU A 49 -14.13 -1.82 5.60
CA LEU A 49 -12.86 -1.80 4.90
C LEU A 49 -12.93 -0.95 3.65
N PHE A 50 -12.06 0.05 3.58
CA PHE A 50 -11.72 0.70 2.33
C PHE A 50 -10.69 -0.15 1.57
N VAL A 51 -11.10 -0.74 0.45
CA VAL A 51 -10.22 -1.55 -0.40
C VAL A 51 -9.82 -0.75 -1.62
N LEU A 52 -8.52 -0.60 -1.81
CA LEU A 52 -7.91 0.06 -2.96
C LEU A 52 -7.06 -0.97 -3.72
N ASP A 53 -7.55 -1.39 -4.89
CA ASP A 53 -6.84 -2.34 -5.73
C ASP A 53 -5.67 -1.68 -6.47
N ASN A 54 -4.49 -2.32 -6.43
CA ASN A 54 -3.29 -1.86 -7.11
C ASN A 54 -2.85 -2.80 -8.25
N SER A 55 -3.67 -3.81 -8.63
CA SER A 55 -3.24 -4.93 -9.48
C SER A 55 -2.77 -4.48 -10.87
N ILE A 56 -3.40 -3.45 -11.42
CA ILE A 56 -3.09 -2.88 -12.74
C ILE A 56 -1.74 -2.16 -12.77
N ARG A 57 -1.29 -1.63 -11.62
CA ARG A 57 -0.01 -0.93 -11.46
C ARG A 57 1.09 -1.88 -10.98
N GLU A 58 0.81 -2.74 -10.02
CA GLU A 58 1.79 -3.59 -9.33
C GLU A 58 2.57 -4.50 -10.28
N SER A 59 1.86 -5.08 -11.24
CA SER A 59 2.43 -5.96 -12.25
C SER A 59 3.48 -5.28 -13.14
N THR A 60 3.40 -3.95 -13.32
CA THR A 60 4.43 -3.18 -14.04
C THR A 60 5.70 -2.90 -13.22
N VAL A 61 5.65 -3.04 -11.89
CA VAL A 61 6.79 -2.81 -10.98
C VAL A 61 7.64 -4.07 -10.82
N GLY A 62 7.02 -5.25 -10.83
CA GLY A 62 7.70 -6.54 -10.64
C GLY A 62 8.14 -7.27 -11.91
N GLN A 63 7.82 -6.75 -13.10
CA GLN A 63 8.08 -7.43 -14.38
C GLN A 63 9.27 -6.83 -15.15
N LEU A 64 9.98 -7.70 -15.87
CA LEU A 64 11.06 -7.32 -16.81
C LEU A 64 10.56 -6.48 -18.00
N ARG A 65 9.26 -6.54 -18.30
CA ARG A 65 8.60 -5.80 -19.40
C ARG A 65 7.36 -5.13 -18.85
N GLY A 66 7.11 -3.90 -19.29
CA GLY A 66 5.86 -3.20 -18.97
C GLY A 66 4.67 -3.85 -19.69
N HIS A 67 3.48 -3.61 -19.15
CA HIS A 67 2.22 -4.03 -19.75
C HIS A 67 1.95 -3.33 -21.07
N THR A 68 1.37 -4.06 -22.03
CA THR A 68 0.69 -3.44 -23.18
C THR A 68 -0.68 -2.91 -22.76
N ILE A 69 -1.35 -2.19 -23.66
CA ILE A 69 -2.70 -1.70 -23.42
C ILE A 69 -3.70 -2.86 -23.27
N GLU A 70 -3.51 -3.94 -24.03
CA GLU A 70 -4.33 -5.15 -23.97
C GLU A 70 -4.21 -5.83 -22.61
N ASN A 71 -2.98 -5.99 -22.09
CA ASN A 71 -2.77 -6.57 -20.75
C ASN A 71 -3.46 -5.75 -19.66
N LYS A 72 -3.47 -4.41 -19.78
CA LYS A 72 -4.18 -3.56 -18.82
C LYS A 72 -5.68 -3.79 -18.83
N TRP A 73 -6.29 -3.93 -20.01
CA TRP A 73 -7.71 -4.24 -20.12
C TRP A 73 -8.04 -5.62 -19.55
N GLU A 74 -7.24 -6.64 -19.87
CA GLU A 74 -7.43 -7.99 -19.32
C GLU A 74 -7.41 -7.99 -17.79
N VAL A 75 -6.42 -7.31 -17.17
CA VAL A 75 -6.34 -7.20 -15.71
C VAL A 75 -7.50 -6.37 -15.15
N TYR A 76 -7.84 -5.24 -15.77
CA TYR A 76 -8.95 -4.39 -15.33
C TYR A 76 -10.28 -5.14 -15.34
N ASP A 77 -10.55 -5.92 -16.38
CA ASP A 77 -11.78 -6.71 -16.48
C ASP A 77 -11.86 -7.78 -15.38
N GLU A 78 -10.75 -8.41 -15.01
CA GLU A 78 -10.72 -9.33 -13.85
C GLU A 78 -10.92 -8.58 -12.52
N VAL A 79 -10.27 -7.43 -12.33
CA VAL A 79 -10.44 -6.58 -11.12
C VAL A 79 -11.90 -6.15 -10.96
N LYS A 80 -12.58 -5.78 -12.06
CA LYS A 80 -14.01 -5.39 -12.04
C LYS A 80 -14.92 -6.55 -11.61
N LYS A 81 -14.61 -7.80 -11.98
CA LYS A 81 -15.37 -8.98 -11.54
C LYS A 81 -15.30 -9.20 -10.03
N CYS A 82 -14.24 -8.75 -9.37
CA CYS A 82 -14.12 -8.81 -7.91
C CYS A 82 -15.04 -7.81 -7.18
N GLY A 83 -15.59 -6.81 -7.87
CA GLY A 83 -16.50 -5.82 -7.28
C GLY A 83 -15.79 -4.77 -6.41
N PHE A 84 -14.48 -4.58 -6.57
CA PHE A 84 -13.77 -3.50 -5.89
C PHE A 84 -14.26 -2.13 -6.38
N LYS A 85 -14.45 -1.21 -5.42
CA LYS A 85 -14.95 0.15 -5.70
C LYS A 85 -13.86 1.13 -6.08
N HIS A 86 -12.64 0.90 -5.59
CA HIS A 86 -11.52 1.81 -5.78
C HIS A 86 -10.34 1.07 -6.42
N THR A 87 -9.86 1.61 -7.54
CA THR A 87 -8.79 1.01 -8.33
C THR A 87 -7.75 2.05 -8.71
N ILE A 88 -6.50 1.72 -8.45
CA ILE A 88 -5.35 2.51 -8.90
C ILE A 88 -5.07 2.16 -10.36
N VAL A 89 -5.19 3.15 -11.23
CA VAL A 89 -5.17 2.95 -12.69
C VAL A 89 -3.93 3.53 -13.38
N ALA A 90 -3.19 4.43 -12.72
CA ALA A 90 -1.99 5.04 -13.30
C ALA A 90 -0.96 5.50 -12.26
N SER A 91 0.29 5.60 -12.70
CA SER A 91 1.32 6.45 -12.09
C SER A 91 1.89 7.39 -13.14
N PHE A 92 1.50 8.66 -13.05
CA PHE A 92 1.86 9.65 -14.06
C PHE A 92 3.29 10.16 -13.86
N ASN A 93 3.98 10.36 -14.97
CA ASN A 93 5.28 11.03 -15.03
C ASN A 93 5.40 11.81 -16.35
N HIS A 94 6.57 12.37 -16.60
CA HIS A 94 6.84 13.19 -17.79
C HIS A 94 6.72 12.46 -19.12
N SER A 95 6.91 11.15 -19.16
CA SER A 95 6.78 10.39 -20.40
C SER A 95 5.31 10.06 -20.69
N THR A 96 4.91 10.10 -21.95
CA THR A 96 3.66 9.47 -22.40
C THR A 96 3.83 7.96 -22.34
N ARG A 97 3.00 7.30 -21.54
CA ARG A 97 3.04 5.86 -21.28
C ARG A 97 1.71 5.21 -21.67
N VAL A 98 1.71 3.89 -21.59
CA VAL A 98 0.49 3.06 -21.72
C VAL A 98 -0.59 3.53 -20.75
N ASP A 99 -0.20 4.03 -19.57
CA ASP A 99 -1.10 4.65 -18.58
C ASP A 99 -1.92 5.80 -19.15
N ASP A 100 -1.30 6.75 -19.85
CA ASP A 100 -2.01 7.91 -20.41
C ASP A 100 -3.09 7.48 -21.42
N VAL A 101 -2.77 6.48 -22.25
CA VAL A 101 -3.70 5.91 -23.22
C VAL A 101 -4.82 5.15 -22.52
N PHE A 102 -4.49 4.36 -21.51
CA PHE A 102 -5.44 3.56 -20.75
C PHE A 102 -6.46 4.42 -20.01
N ILE A 103 -6.00 5.48 -19.32
CA ILE A 103 -6.89 6.43 -18.63
C ILE A 103 -7.85 7.09 -19.60
N LYS A 104 -7.35 7.53 -20.76
CA LYS A 104 -8.22 8.11 -21.79
C LYS A 104 -9.30 7.11 -22.23
N GLN A 105 -8.94 5.85 -22.47
CA GLN A 105 -9.91 4.84 -22.88
C GLN A 105 -10.92 4.50 -21.77
N LEU A 106 -10.52 4.50 -20.50
CA LEU A 106 -11.46 4.34 -19.36
C LEU A 106 -12.50 5.48 -19.36
N ILE A 107 -12.03 6.71 -19.52
CA ILE A 107 -12.89 7.90 -19.55
C ILE A 107 -13.81 7.89 -20.77
N ASP A 108 -13.28 7.58 -21.95
CA ASP A 108 -14.05 7.53 -23.20
C ASP A 108 -15.14 6.43 -23.13
N LYS A 109 -14.92 5.37 -22.36
CA LYS A 109 -15.92 4.32 -22.08
C LYS A 109 -16.92 4.68 -20.98
N GLY A 110 -16.76 5.83 -20.32
CA GLY A 110 -17.68 6.30 -19.28
C GLY A 110 -17.49 5.63 -17.93
N GLU A 111 -16.30 5.12 -17.61
CA GLU A 111 -16.01 4.60 -16.28
C GLU A 111 -16.16 5.68 -15.21
N ASP A 112 -16.64 5.26 -14.04
CA ASP A 112 -16.88 6.15 -12.91
C ASP A 112 -15.55 6.64 -12.31
N ARG A 113 -15.31 7.95 -12.40
CA ARG A 113 -14.08 8.60 -11.94
C ARG A 113 -13.98 8.63 -10.42
N GLU A 114 -15.08 8.52 -9.68
CA GLU A 114 -15.07 8.43 -8.21
C GLU A 114 -14.30 7.19 -7.72
N GLY A 115 -14.31 6.11 -8.50
CA GLY A 115 -13.60 4.88 -8.21
C GLY A 115 -12.14 4.85 -8.68
N LEU A 116 -11.68 5.85 -9.44
CA LEU A 116 -10.37 5.82 -10.08
C LEU A 116 -9.33 6.64 -9.31
N TRP A 117 -8.20 6.01 -9.00
CA TRP A 117 -7.07 6.60 -8.28
C TRP A 117 -5.82 6.60 -9.14
N ALA A 118 -4.95 7.60 -8.96
CA ALA A 118 -3.64 7.61 -9.61
C ALA A 118 -2.56 8.21 -8.70
N PHE A 119 -1.32 7.75 -8.90
CA PHE A 119 -0.15 8.29 -8.23
C PHE A 119 0.30 9.60 -8.88
N SER A 120 0.74 10.53 -8.03
CA SER A 120 1.52 11.70 -8.42
C SER A 120 2.69 11.89 -7.47
N GLU A 121 3.82 12.31 -8.04
CA GLU A 121 4.89 12.94 -7.28
C GLU A 121 4.38 14.22 -6.58
N ILE A 122 5.10 14.64 -5.56
CA ILE A 122 4.83 15.91 -4.84
C ILE A 122 5.60 17.11 -5.42
N THR A 123 6.51 16.87 -6.36
CA THR A 123 7.35 17.91 -6.96
C THR A 123 7.82 17.52 -8.36
N GLU A 124 8.15 18.49 -9.21
CA GLU A 124 8.76 18.26 -10.54
C GLU A 124 10.26 18.00 -10.45
N ALA A 125 10.93 18.52 -9.43
CA ALA A 125 12.37 18.48 -9.30
C ALA A 125 12.82 18.67 -7.86
N ILE A 126 14.00 18.14 -7.55
CA ILE A 126 14.63 18.33 -6.24
C ILE A 126 15.96 19.03 -6.45
N LYS A 127 16.12 20.21 -5.83
CA LYS A 127 17.34 21.02 -5.93
C LYS A 127 18.00 21.12 -4.57
N LYS A 128 19.23 20.60 -4.46
CA LYS A 128 19.98 20.54 -3.20
C LYS A 128 19.13 19.92 -2.07
N LYS A 129 18.44 18.81 -2.35
CA LYS A 129 17.58 18.07 -1.41
C LYS A 129 16.36 18.83 -0.88
N VAL A 130 15.94 19.88 -1.58
CA VAL A 130 14.70 20.63 -1.32
C VAL A 130 13.80 20.46 -2.54
N PRO A 131 12.52 20.08 -2.38
CA PRO A 131 11.59 19.95 -3.50
C PRO A 131 11.30 21.31 -4.13
N ASP A 132 11.04 21.33 -5.44
CA ASP A 132 10.39 22.46 -6.10
C ASP A 132 8.97 22.60 -5.56
N THR A 133 8.70 23.73 -4.91
CA THR A 133 7.41 24.05 -4.31
C THR A 133 6.50 24.84 -5.25
N GLU A 134 7.02 25.34 -6.37
CA GLU A 134 6.31 26.28 -7.24
C GLU A 134 5.63 25.57 -8.40
N SER A 135 6.35 24.67 -9.06
CA SER A 135 5.81 23.93 -10.20
C SER A 135 4.81 22.87 -9.74
N VAL A 136 3.61 22.89 -10.31
CA VAL A 136 2.60 21.84 -10.10
C VAL A 136 3.16 20.52 -10.63
N PRO A 137 3.19 19.41 -9.88
CA PRO A 137 3.67 18.12 -10.37
C PRO A 137 2.93 17.64 -11.63
N VAL A 138 3.66 16.98 -12.53
CA VAL A 138 3.17 16.50 -13.83
C VAL A 138 2.01 15.53 -13.66
N GLY A 139 2.04 14.70 -12.61
CA GLY A 139 0.96 13.78 -12.30
C GLY A 139 -0.34 14.51 -12.00
N LEU A 140 -0.30 15.53 -11.15
CA LEU A 140 -1.46 16.37 -10.86
C LEU A 140 -2.01 17.07 -12.11
N ARG A 141 -1.15 17.57 -12.99
CA ARG A 141 -1.59 18.21 -14.24
C ARG A 141 -2.33 17.22 -15.14
N LYS A 142 -1.74 16.04 -15.38
CA LYS A 142 -2.34 14.97 -16.20
C LYS A 142 -3.63 14.44 -15.61
N MET A 143 -3.69 14.27 -14.29
CA MET A 143 -4.93 13.91 -13.58
C MET A 143 -6.02 14.94 -13.80
N LYS A 144 -5.70 16.24 -13.69
CA LYS A 144 -6.66 17.31 -13.93
C LYS A 144 -7.17 17.33 -15.38
N GLU A 145 -6.29 17.13 -16.35
CA GLU A 145 -6.67 17.00 -17.77
C GLU A 145 -7.60 15.80 -18.02
N ALA A 146 -7.38 14.70 -17.30
CA ALA A 146 -8.22 13.50 -17.33
C ALA A 146 -9.49 13.60 -16.46
N GLY A 147 -9.67 14.69 -15.70
CA GLY A 147 -10.79 14.84 -14.75
C GLY A 147 -10.73 13.87 -13.57
N LEU A 148 -9.54 13.36 -13.22
CA LEU A 148 -9.28 12.55 -12.03
C LEU A 148 -8.86 13.44 -10.85
N TYR A 149 -9.37 13.13 -9.66
CA TYR A 149 -9.09 13.91 -8.45
C TYR A 149 -8.70 13.08 -7.23
N ASN A 150 -8.80 11.75 -7.30
CA ASN A 150 -8.33 10.88 -6.22
C ASN A 150 -6.83 10.61 -6.36
N VAL A 151 -6.02 11.46 -5.72
CA VAL A 151 -4.55 11.41 -5.81
C VAL A 151 -3.95 10.59 -4.69
N ILE A 152 -2.95 9.79 -5.02
CA ILE A 152 -2.01 9.19 -4.07
C ILE A 152 -0.66 9.90 -4.22
N PHE A 153 -0.24 10.61 -3.17
CA PHE A 153 1.09 11.24 -3.13
C PHE A 153 2.12 10.24 -2.62
N GLU A 154 3.14 9.95 -3.44
CA GLU A 154 4.27 9.11 -3.06
C GLU A 154 5.40 10.00 -2.50
N ILE A 155 5.93 9.66 -1.33
CA ILE A 155 6.98 10.43 -0.64
C ILE A 155 7.95 9.48 0.04
N ASP A 156 9.19 9.49 -0.41
CA ASP A 156 10.28 8.77 0.26
C ASP A 156 10.73 9.55 1.51
N LEU A 157 10.43 9.01 2.70
CA LEU A 157 10.86 9.58 3.98
C LEU A 157 12.09 8.90 4.58
N GLY A 158 12.41 7.70 4.10
CA GLY A 158 13.48 6.85 4.65
C GLY A 158 14.82 6.96 3.92
N ASP A 159 14.90 7.78 2.88
CA ASP A 159 16.10 7.92 2.07
C ASP A 159 16.80 9.27 2.31
N SER A 160 17.82 9.57 1.52
CA SER A 160 18.57 10.83 1.61
C SER A 160 18.10 11.89 0.61
N THR A 161 16.92 11.72 0.03
CA THR A 161 16.36 12.58 -1.03
C THR A 161 16.02 13.96 -0.51
N TYR A 162 15.42 14.04 0.67
CA TYR A 162 15.07 15.30 1.32
C TYR A 162 16.01 15.62 2.49
N ASP A 163 16.37 16.88 2.59
CA ASP A 163 17.10 17.41 3.75
C ASP A 163 16.09 18.08 4.67
N PHE A 164 15.63 17.35 5.69
CA PHE A 164 14.59 17.82 6.60
C PHE A 164 15.05 18.89 7.60
N ASP A 165 16.36 19.15 7.69
CA ASP A 165 16.88 20.31 8.41
C ASP A 165 16.70 21.60 7.59
N ARG A 166 16.66 21.48 6.25
CA ARG A 166 16.48 22.60 5.31
C ARG A 166 15.06 22.73 4.77
N PHE A 167 14.33 21.63 4.68
CA PHE A 167 12.93 21.57 4.27
C PHE A 167 12.16 20.73 5.28
N THR A 168 11.63 21.40 6.29
CA THR A 168 11.04 20.79 7.46
C THR A 168 9.80 19.98 7.12
N THR A 169 9.43 19.04 8.00
CA THR A 169 8.16 18.30 7.88
C THR A 169 6.94 19.23 7.84
N LYS A 170 7.01 20.40 8.48
CA LYS A 170 5.96 21.42 8.42
C LYS A 170 5.81 22.02 7.02
N GLU A 171 6.93 22.30 6.35
CA GLU A 171 6.92 22.78 4.97
C GLU A 171 6.43 21.69 4.01
N MET A 172 6.80 20.42 4.24
CA MET A 172 6.25 19.27 3.51
C MET A 172 4.73 19.18 3.64
N CYS A 173 4.18 19.26 4.86
CA CYS A 173 2.73 19.28 5.08
C CYS A 173 2.06 20.49 4.40
N THR A 174 2.72 21.65 4.39
CA THR A 174 2.21 22.86 3.72
C THR A 174 2.16 22.68 2.21
N LEU A 175 3.19 22.05 1.63
CA LEU A 175 3.24 21.71 0.21
C LEU A 175 2.14 20.71 -0.17
N LEU A 176 1.96 19.65 0.61
CA LEU A 176 0.90 18.67 0.39
C LEU A 176 -0.48 19.32 0.44
N LYS A 177 -0.73 20.19 1.43
CA LYS A 177 -1.99 20.93 1.52
C LYS A 177 -2.21 21.82 0.29
N LYS A 178 -1.18 22.53 -0.17
CA LYS A 178 -1.23 23.33 -1.42
C LYS A 178 -1.70 22.47 -2.59
N TRP A 179 -1.20 21.25 -2.72
CA TRP A 179 -1.59 20.33 -3.79
C TRP A 179 -2.98 19.74 -3.65
N VAL A 180 -3.39 19.36 -2.44
CA VAL A 180 -4.79 18.96 -2.17
C VAL A 180 -5.75 20.09 -2.54
N ASP A 181 -5.47 21.32 -2.10
CA ASP A 181 -6.28 22.49 -2.44
C ASP A 181 -6.29 22.78 -3.95
N TRP A 182 -5.20 22.52 -4.65
CA TRP A 182 -5.11 22.70 -6.11
C TRP A 182 -5.96 21.67 -6.87
N VAL A 183 -5.95 20.41 -6.42
CA VAL A 183 -6.75 19.32 -6.99
C VAL A 183 -8.23 19.53 -6.70
N LEU A 184 -8.63 20.00 -5.52
CA LEU A 184 -10.04 20.19 -5.18
C LEU A 184 -10.68 21.44 -5.81
N LYS A 185 -9.89 22.37 -6.36
CA LYS A 185 -10.37 23.51 -7.17
C LYS A 185 -10.69 23.08 -8.62
N ILE A 186 -11.29 21.91 -8.80
CA ILE A 186 -11.81 21.43 -10.10
C ILE A 186 -13.21 21.99 -10.30
#